data_AF-A0A4R8LP02-F1
#
_entry.id   AF-A0A4R8LP02-F1
#
_cell.length_a   1.000
_cell.length_b   1.000
_cell.length_c   1.000
_cell.angle_alpha   90.00
_cell.angle_beta   90.00
_cell.angle_gamma   90.00
#
_symmetry.space_group_name_H-M   'P 1'
#
loop_
_entity.id
_entity.type
_entity.pdbx_description
1 polymer ?
#
loop_
_entity_poly.entity_id
_entity_poly.type
_entity_poly.pdbx_seq_one_letter_code
_entity_poly.pdbx_strand_id
1 'polypeptide(L)'
;MDGSLPIPDPRPVDQRAYARAQDRLNQLTKPVGSLGLLEPILCDLAAIQGRAIPSVHRPRFVIFAADHGVASNRSISRYGQHVTEEMVVNIAMGTSVSSVMARNMGVALDVYDVGVLRKPRHPRVRVEKVGLGTADFTSGPAMTKEQCGQALAVGMQAVARAIEEDGMDLLILGEMGIGNTTAASALAAWLLHLDARDVVGPGTGIADEAVASKRDAVERACALWRRAEMAYAPGSDAYWLAGMAQLGGFELAAMAGAMLQASASGVAILLDGLLAGVCALWAARLRPGTTAYLIAGHRSPEPAHGRILSALGKTPVLDMGLRVGEGTGAMMAWPLIKAGCEIMAETATFADARVSNPFADTLPDGEPAIVPDDADATRVTPPIALDFDDAERRAVYKAIATRRDVRVFLPDPVPAAVVRRILEAGHQGPSVGYMQPWNFIAIRDRQVLERIAEAVERERVRAGEKFPDERRDYYLRLKVEGLREAPWTICVTNDSTRGGPVVLGRNTIPETDLMSTACAIENMWLAARAEGIGMGWVSMYEKDDVRAILGIPAHVDPVALLSLGYTPHFADEPILQRVGWRERIDIGQIIFLDGWARTWKEELK
;
A
#
# COMPACT_ATOMS: atom_id res chain seq x y z
N MET A 1 -4.37 25.25 41.97
CA MET A 1 -4.18 24.59 40.66
C MET A 1 -3.00 25.28 40.02
N ASP A 2 -1.95 24.55 39.69
CA ASP A 2 -0.59 25.08 39.47
C ASP A 2 -0.34 25.69 38.08
N GLY A 3 -1.40 25.89 37.28
CA GLY A 3 -1.32 26.52 35.97
C GLY A 3 -0.55 25.69 34.92
N SER A 4 -0.15 24.47 35.24
CA SER A 4 0.51 23.58 34.29
C SER A 4 -0.48 23.19 33.19
N LEU A 5 -0.07 23.40 31.94
CA LEU A 5 -0.78 22.87 30.78
C LEU A 5 -0.70 21.34 30.86
N PRO A 6 -1.81 20.59 30.84
CA PRO A 6 -1.74 19.14 30.89
C PRO A 6 -1.12 18.62 29.59
N ILE A 7 0.12 18.13 29.67
CA ILE A 7 0.84 17.55 28.54
C ILE A 7 0.47 16.07 28.46
N PRO A 8 -0.22 15.64 27.38
CA PRO A 8 -0.73 14.29 27.29
C PRO A 8 0.40 13.29 27.05
N ASP A 9 0.26 12.10 27.62
CA ASP A 9 1.14 10.97 27.30
C ASP A 9 0.76 10.35 25.94
N PRO A 10 1.74 9.88 25.16
CA PRO A 10 1.50 9.15 23.93
C PRO A 10 0.74 7.85 24.23
N ARG A 11 -0.19 7.49 23.35
CA ARG A 11 -0.91 6.22 23.47
C ARG A 11 0.08 5.04 23.23
N PRO A 12 -0.08 3.90 23.92
CA PRO A 12 0.68 2.70 23.56
C PRO A 12 0.28 2.19 22.17
N VAL A 13 1.26 1.94 21.30
CA VAL A 13 1.07 1.34 19.97
C VAL A 13 0.81 -0.18 20.07
N ASP A 14 -0.02 -0.73 19.19
CA ASP A 14 -0.33 -2.17 19.16
C ASP A 14 0.81 -2.96 18.51
N GLN A 15 1.71 -3.50 19.33
CA GLN A 15 2.78 -4.41 18.87
C GLN A 15 2.24 -5.69 18.19
N ARG A 16 1.00 -6.09 18.46
CA ARG A 16 0.36 -7.19 17.71
C ARG A 16 -0.09 -6.73 16.34
N ALA A 17 -0.47 -5.46 16.15
CA ALA A 17 -0.73 -4.90 14.82
C ALA A 17 0.56 -4.74 14.02
N TYR A 18 1.67 -4.34 14.66
CA TYR A 18 3.00 -4.38 14.05
C TYR A 18 3.32 -5.78 13.52
N ALA A 19 3.20 -6.82 14.37
CA ALA A 19 3.45 -8.21 13.98
C ALA A 19 2.54 -8.64 12.82
N ARG A 20 1.21 -8.47 12.93
CA ARG A 20 0.26 -8.80 11.85
C ARG A 20 0.55 -8.05 10.54
N ALA A 21 1.08 -6.83 10.62
CA ALA A 21 1.47 -6.05 9.45
C ALA A 21 2.74 -6.60 8.81
N GLN A 22 3.75 -6.94 9.61
CA GLN A 22 4.97 -7.58 9.13
C GLN A 22 4.68 -8.96 8.52
N ASP A 23 3.83 -9.76 9.17
CA ASP A 23 3.37 -11.05 8.67
C ASP A 23 2.71 -10.88 7.29
N ARG A 24 1.77 -9.92 7.17
CA ARG A 24 1.14 -9.60 5.88
C ARG A 24 2.15 -9.12 4.83
N LEU A 25 3.08 -8.24 5.19
CA LEU A 25 4.13 -7.74 4.26
C LEU A 25 5.05 -8.85 3.78
N ASN A 26 5.33 -9.85 4.62
CA ASN A 26 6.09 -11.05 4.26
C ASN A 26 5.28 -12.01 3.37
N GLN A 27 3.95 -11.91 3.42
CA GLN A 27 3.02 -12.73 2.64
C GLN A 27 2.62 -12.09 1.30
N LEU A 28 2.80 -10.78 1.07
CA LEU A 28 2.50 -10.15 -0.23
C LEU A 28 3.31 -10.80 -1.37
N THR A 29 2.76 -10.84 -2.59
CA THR A 29 3.36 -11.38 -3.84
C THR A 29 4.63 -10.65 -4.33
N LYS A 30 5.65 -10.61 -3.48
CA LYS A 30 6.93 -9.93 -3.69
C LYS A 30 8.00 -10.65 -2.87
N PRO A 31 9.30 -10.55 -3.21
CA PRO A 31 10.34 -11.00 -2.29
C PRO A 31 10.20 -10.29 -0.94
N VAL A 32 10.51 -10.99 0.16
CA VAL A 32 10.48 -10.38 1.50
C VAL A 32 11.46 -9.22 1.57
N GLY A 33 11.03 -8.10 2.17
CA GLY A 33 11.82 -6.86 2.22
C GLY A 33 11.95 -6.10 0.89
N SER A 34 11.32 -6.52 -0.21
CA SER A 34 11.53 -5.88 -1.52
C SER A 34 10.87 -4.50 -1.70
N LEU A 35 9.99 -4.04 -0.79
CA LEU A 35 9.59 -2.62 -0.71
C LEU A 35 10.57 -1.79 0.12
N GLY A 36 11.64 -2.41 0.63
CA GLY A 36 12.74 -1.77 1.34
C GLY A 36 12.27 -0.99 2.56
N LEU A 37 12.62 0.29 2.61
CA LEU A 37 12.32 1.18 3.73
C LEU A 37 10.82 1.41 3.97
N LEU A 38 9.94 1.09 3.01
CA LEU A 38 8.49 1.24 3.20
C LEU A 38 7.93 0.17 4.16
N GLU A 39 8.46 -1.05 4.19
CA GLU A 39 7.91 -2.14 5.02
C GLU A 39 7.88 -1.81 6.53
N PRO A 40 8.98 -1.40 7.18
CA PRO A 40 8.94 -1.01 8.59
C PRO A 40 8.07 0.23 8.86
N ILE A 41 7.95 1.17 7.91
CA ILE A 41 7.07 2.34 8.04
C ILE A 41 5.60 1.92 8.05
N LEU A 42 5.23 0.92 7.26
CA LEU A 42 3.89 0.36 7.23
C LEU A 42 3.59 -0.43 8.51
N CYS A 43 4.57 -1.16 9.07
CA CYS A 43 4.45 -1.80 10.37
C CYS A 43 4.28 -0.78 11.53
N ASP A 44 5.05 0.31 11.53
CA ASP A 44 4.88 1.43 12.48
C ASP A 44 3.46 2.03 12.37
N LEU A 45 2.99 2.32 11.14
CA LEU A 45 1.63 2.82 10.89
C LEU A 45 0.53 1.85 11.37
N ALA A 46 0.72 0.55 11.15
CA ALA A 46 -0.19 -0.49 11.63
C ALA A 46 -0.26 -0.52 13.16
N ALA A 47 0.89 -0.41 13.83
CA ALA A 47 1.00 -0.35 15.28
C ALA A 47 0.29 0.89 15.86
N ILE A 48 0.49 2.05 15.24
CA ILE A 48 -0.16 3.32 15.58
C ILE A 48 -1.69 3.20 15.47
N GLN A 49 -2.18 2.59 14.38
CA GLN A 49 -3.62 2.55 14.06
C GLN A 49 -4.35 1.31 14.60
N GLY A 50 -3.64 0.35 15.23
CA GLY A 50 -4.23 -0.86 15.82
C GLY A 50 -4.77 -1.88 14.81
N ARG A 51 -4.35 -1.80 13.53
CA ARG A 51 -4.86 -2.64 12.44
C ARG A 51 -3.73 -3.15 11.55
N ALA A 52 -3.88 -4.35 11.02
CA ALA A 52 -2.84 -4.99 10.20
C ALA A 52 -2.56 -4.25 8.88
N ILE A 53 -3.59 -3.66 8.25
CA ILE A 53 -3.48 -2.88 7.02
C ILE A 53 -3.70 -1.40 7.35
N PRO A 54 -2.65 -0.57 7.41
CA PRO A 54 -2.76 0.86 7.68
C PRO A 54 -3.30 1.63 6.46
N SER A 55 -3.67 2.89 6.67
CA SER A 55 -3.89 3.85 5.58
C SER A 55 -3.55 5.27 6.01
N VAL A 56 -3.30 6.14 5.03
CA VAL A 56 -3.02 7.56 5.22
C VAL A 56 -3.84 8.41 4.23
N HIS A 57 -5.16 8.18 4.22
CA HIS A 57 -6.10 8.76 3.26
C HIS A 57 -6.64 10.12 3.70
N ARG A 58 -6.49 10.50 4.97
CA ARG A 58 -6.93 11.78 5.54
C ARG A 58 -5.77 12.53 6.19
N PRO A 59 -4.73 12.89 5.42
CA PRO A 59 -3.68 13.77 5.92
C PRO A 59 -4.24 15.17 6.20
N ARG A 60 -3.85 15.78 7.32
CA ARG A 60 -3.93 17.24 7.51
C ARG A 60 -2.52 17.81 7.46
N PHE A 61 -2.36 18.84 6.65
CA PHE A 61 -1.14 19.62 6.57
C PHE A 61 -1.34 20.91 7.36
N VAL A 62 -0.50 21.13 8.38
CA VAL A 62 -0.60 22.28 9.27
C VAL A 62 0.72 23.05 9.26
N ILE A 63 0.65 24.34 8.90
CA ILE A 63 1.79 25.25 8.97
C ILE A 63 1.61 26.19 10.16
N PHE A 64 2.59 26.22 11.05
CA PHE A 64 2.67 27.20 12.14
C PHE A 64 3.68 28.30 11.80
N ALA A 65 3.33 29.56 12.06
CA ALA A 65 4.16 30.71 11.72
C ALA A 65 4.41 31.64 12.90
N ALA A 66 5.67 32.06 13.07
CA ALA A 66 6.10 33.03 14.05
C ALA A 66 7.45 33.70 13.67
N ASP A 67 7.67 34.92 14.14
CA ASP A 67 8.94 35.62 13.97
C ASP A 67 9.89 35.40 15.15
N HIS A 68 11.20 35.47 14.89
CA HIS A 68 12.22 35.21 15.90
C HIS A 68 13.04 36.45 16.27
N GLY A 69 13.10 36.78 17.56
CA GLY A 69 13.81 37.98 18.05
C GLY A 69 15.31 38.00 17.73
N VAL A 70 15.95 36.82 17.62
CA VAL A 70 17.35 36.69 17.20
C VAL A 70 17.62 37.23 15.78
N ALA A 71 16.58 37.38 14.94
CA ALA A 71 16.68 37.98 13.61
C ALA A 71 16.53 39.51 13.60
N SER A 72 16.20 40.15 14.73
CA SER A 72 15.98 41.61 14.77
C SER A 72 17.26 42.44 14.62
N ASN A 73 18.38 41.94 15.16
CA ASN A 73 19.65 42.67 15.29
C ASN A 73 20.85 41.94 14.67
N ARG A 74 20.65 40.82 13.97
CA ARG A 74 21.73 39.96 13.44
C ARG A 74 21.49 39.54 11.99
N SER A 75 22.57 39.50 11.20
CA SER A 75 22.55 38.96 9.84
C SER A 75 22.60 37.43 9.87
N ILE A 76 21.44 36.81 10.11
CA ILE A 76 21.26 35.34 10.17
C ILE A 76 20.32 34.80 9.06
N SER A 77 19.81 35.68 8.21
CA SER A 77 18.84 35.39 7.15
C SER A 77 19.14 36.25 5.94
N ARG A 78 18.86 35.73 4.74
CA ARG A 78 18.89 36.52 3.50
C ARG A 78 17.70 37.51 3.40
N TYR A 79 16.66 37.29 4.20
CA TYR A 79 15.39 38.00 4.18
C TYR A 79 15.12 38.68 5.52
N GLY A 80 14.54 39.87 5.50
CA GLY A 80 14.10 40.57 6.72
C GLY A 80 12.78 40.01 7.27
N GLN A 81 12.53 40.21 8.57
CA GLN A 81 11.40 39.60 9.29
C GLN A 81 10.00 39.91 8.70
N HIS A 82 9.84 40.99 7.95
CA HIS A 82 8.56 41.28 7.25
C HIS A 82 8.15 40.18 6.26
N VAL A 83 9.11 39.44 5.71
CA VAL A 83 8.87 38.35 4.76
C VAL A 83 8.09 37.18 5.40
N THR A 84 8.13 37.01 6.72
CA THR A 84 7.30 36.01 7.42
C THR A 84 5.80 36.24 7.15
N GLU A 85 5.34 37.49 7.24
CA GLU A 85 3.91 37.82 6.99
C GLU A 85 3.55 37.69 5.51
N GLU A 86 4.42 38.19 4.62
CA GLU A 86 4.24 38.09 3.17
C GLU A 86 4.14 36.63 2.72
N MET A 87 4.98 35.75 3.28
CA MET A 87 4.95 34.32 3.01
C MET A 87 3.74 33.62 3.62
N VAL A 88 3.30 33.98 4.84
CA VAL A 88 2.04 33.46 5.41
C VAL A 88 0.83 33.82 4.53
N VAL A 89 0.79 35.04 3.99
CA VAL A 89 -0.24 35.45 3.01
C VAL A 89 -0.09 34.65 1.71
N ASN A 90 1.12 34.48 1.17
CA ASN A 90 1.40 33.69 -0.04
C ASN A 90 0.96 32.22 0.09
N ILE A 91 1.20 31.60 1.25
CA ILE A 91 0.74 30.23 1.58
C ILE A 91 -0.79 30.20 1.61
N ALA A 92 -1.42 31.16 2.29
CA ALA A 92 -2.88 31.19 2.44
C ALA A 92 -3.63 31.52 1.12
N MET A 93 -2.97 32.24 0.20
CA MET A 93 -3.43 32.51 -1.17
C MET A 93 -3.32 31.30 -2.12
N GLY A 94 -2.57 30.25 -1.75
CA GLY A 94 -2.40 29.06 -2.59
C GLY A 94 -1.28 29.15 -3.64
N THR A 95 -0.30 30.02 -3.43
CA THR A 95 0.78 30.31 -4.39
C THR A 95 2.20 30.01 -3.89
N SER A 96 2.38 29.64 -2.62
CA SER A 96 3.66 29.07 -2.11
C SER A 96 3.91 27.64 -2.63
N VAL A 97 5.14 27.13 -2.49
CA VAL A 97 5.48 25.74 -2.85
C VAL A 97 4.63 24.75 -2.06
N SER A 98 4.55 24.92 -0.74
CA SER A 98 3.71 24.10 0.15
C SER A 98 2.24 24.06 -0.28
N SER A 99 1.64 25.22 -0.57
CA SER A 99 0.22 25.32 -0.89
C SER A 99 -0.12 24.86 -2.33
N VAL A 100 0.82 25.03 -3.27
CA VAL A 100 0.73 24.43 -4.62
C VAL A 100 0.80 22.91 -4.53
N MET A 101 1.68 22.35 -3.71
CA MET A 101 1.72 20.90 -3.47
C MET A 101 0.42 20.41 -2.82
N ALA A 102 -0.02 21.03 -1.72
CA ALA A 102 -1.24 20.67 -1.02
C ALA A 102 -2.46 20.61 -1.95
N ARG A 103 -2.67 21.65 -2.77
CA ARG A 103 -3.77 21.71 -3.76
C ARG A 103 -3.69 20.57 -4.79
N ASN A 104 -2.53 20.35 -5.40
CA ASN A 104 -2.37 19.32 -6.43
C ASN A 104 -2.47 17.89 -5.87
N MET A 105 -2.15 17.72 -4.59
CA MET A 105 -2.17 16.43 -3.87
C MET A 105 -3.51 16.18 -3.16
N GLY A 106 -4.46 17.12 -3.18
CA GLY A 106 -5.75 16.99 -2.51
C GLY A 106 -5.68 17.06 -0.98
N VAL A 107 -4.60 17.60 -0.42
CA VAL A 107 -4.36 17.66 1.04
C VAL A 107 -4.86 18.99 1.60
N ALA A 108 -5.66 18.93 2.67
CA ALA A 108 -6.14 20.12 3.36
C ALA A 108 -5.00 20.82 4.12
N LEU A 109 -4.80 22.10 3.82
CA LEU A 109 -3.78 22.97 4.43
C LEU A 109 -4.43 24.00 5.36
N ASP A 110 -4.12 23.90 6.65
CA ASP A 110 -4.37 24.92 7.68
C ASP A 110 -3.11 25.77 7.91
N VAL A 111 -3.29 27.07 8.15
CA VAL A 111 -2.20 28.02 8.46
C VAL A 111 -2.51 28.73 9.76
N TYR A 112 -1.63 28.57 10.75
CA TYR A 112 -1.74 29.15 12.08
C TYR A 112 -0.65 30.21 12.31
N ASP A 113 -1.07 31.43 12.59
CA ASP A 113 -0.20 32.53 13.03
C ASP A 113 -0.12 32.52 14.56
N VAL A 114 0.97 31.94 15.08
CA VAL A 114 1.25 31.76 16.52
C VAL A 114 2.06 32.95 17.08
N GLY A 115 2.72 33.72 16.22
CA GLY A 115 3.40 34.94 16.65
C GLY A 115 4.20 35.66 15.57
N VAL A 116 3.63 35.84 14.38
CA VAL A 116 4.22 36.73 13.36
C VAL A 116 4.21 38.19 13.89
N LEU A 117 5.21 39.00 13.56
CA LEU A 117 5.30 40.40 14.03
C LEU A 117 4.16 41.28 13.51
N ARG A 118 3.73 41.02 12.28
CA ARG A 118 2.58 41.66 11.64
C ARG A 118 1.38 40.72 11.67
N LYS A 119 0.15 41.27 11.60
CA LYS A 119 -1.07 40.48 11.46
C LYS A 119 -1.30 40.15 9.98
N PRO A 120 -1.22 38.89 9.55
CA PRO A 120 -1.47 38.50 8.17
C PRO A 120 -2.90 38.87 7.76
N ARG A 121 -3.05 39.46 6.58
CA ARG A 121 -4.35 39.99 6.10
C ARG A 121 -5.08 39.02 5.18
N HIS A 122 -5.29 37.78 5.64
CA HIS A 122 -6.00 36.76 4.84
C HIS A 122 -6.95 35.90 5.70
N PRO A 123 -8.22 35.70 5.30
CA PRO A 123 -9.23 35.05 6.14
C PRO A 123 -9.00 33.55 6.39
N ARG A 124 -8.15 32.89 5.58
CA ARG A 124 -7.75 31.48 5.81
C ARG A 124 -6.63 31.31 6.84
N VAL A 125 -6.05 32.40 7.36
CA VAL A 125 -5.04 32.32 8.42
C VAL A 125 -5.74 32.36 9.77
N ARG A 126 -5.55 31.31 10.58
CA ARG A 126 -6.04 31.23 11.95
C ARG A 126 -5.06 31.98 12.86
N VAL A 127 -5.51 33.08 13.46
CA VAL A 127 -4.65 33.99 14.24
C VAL A 127 -4.74 33.62 15.72
N GLU A 128 -3.76 32.85 16.20
CA GLU A 128 -3.69 32.28 17.56
C GLU A 128 -2.40 32.81 18.25
N LYS A 129 -2.19 34.13 18.20
CA LYS A 129 -0.92 34.75 18.61
C LYS A 129 -0.67 34.67 20.12
N VAL A 130 0.48 34.10 20.48
CA VAL A 130 1.07 34.07 21.83
C VAL A 130 1.87 35.35 22.12
N GLY A 131 2.41 35.98 21.07
CA GLY A 131 3.18 37.22 21.14
C GLY A 131 3.43 37.82 19.75
N LEU A 132 4.20 38.91 19.69
CA LEU A 132 4.64 39.54 18.44
C LEU A 132 6.12 39.18 18.22
N GLY A 133 6.37 37.96 17.75
CA GLY A 133 7.67 37.33 17.71
C GLY A 133 8.22 36.93 19.09
N THR A 134 9.20 36.02 19.10
CA THR A 134 9.97 35.72 20.32
C THR A 134 10.99 36.82 20.63
N ALA A 135 11.52 36.84 21.85
CA ALA A 135 12.66 37.67 22.22
C ALA A 135 13.99 37.13 21.63
N ASP A 136 15.04 37.95 21.64
CA ASP A 136 16.38 37.51 21.25
C ASP A 136 16.99 36.60 22.32
N PHE A 137 16.99 35.29 22.06
CA PHE A 137 17.51 34.29 22.97
C PHE A 137 19.02 34.40 23.26
N THR A 138 19.74 35.26 22.54
CA THR A 138 21.17 35.53 22.80
C THR A 138 21.39 36.49 23.96
N SER A 139 20.31 37.08 24.52
CA SER A 139 20.32 38.00 25.66
C SER A 139 19.40 37.59 26.82
N GLY A 140 18.54 36.57 26.65
CA GLY A 140 17.54 36.12 27.63
C GLY A 140 16.81 34.87 27.12
N PRO A 141 15.67 34.45 27.69
CA PRO A 141 14.84 33.40 27.12
C PRO A 141 14.08 33.90 25.87
N ALA A 142 13.84 33.02 24.90
CA ALA A 142 13.02 33.33 23.72
C ALA A 142 11.57 33.71 24.09
N MET A 143 11.01 33.08 25.13
CA MET A 143 9.64 33.29 25.60
C MET A 143 9.50 32.98 27.10
N THR A 144 8.40 33.37 27.74
CA THR A 144 8.11 32.92 29.11
C THR A 144 7.60 31.47 29.14
N LYS A 145 7.53 30.85 30.33
CA LYS A 145 7.00 29.49 30.49
C LYS A 145 5.52 29.41 30.13
N GLU A 146 4.77 30.45 30.49
CA GLU A 146 3.35 30.61 30.22
C GLU A 146 3.11 30.72 28.70
N GLN A 147 3.94 31.50 28.01
CA GLN A 147 3.92 31.60 26.55
C GLN A 147 4.29 30.27 25.87
N CYS A 148 5.29 29.54 26.39
CA CYS A 148 5.61 28.19 25.90
C CYS A 148 4.42 27.25 26.04
N GLY A 149 3.71 27.30 27.18
CA GLY A 149 2.47 26.57 27.40
C GLY A 149 1.36 26.97 26.42
N GLN A 150 1.15 28.27 26.20
CA GLN A 150 0.17 28.78 25.23
C GLN A 150 0.48 28.30 23.81
N ALA A 151 1.74 28.34 23.38
CA ALA A 151 2.16 27.88 22.06
C ALA A 151 1.95 26.37 21.88
N LEU A 152 2.32 25.56 22.87
CA LEU A 152 2.02 24.12 22.92
C LEU A 152 0.50 23.87 22.81
N ALA A 153 -0.32 24.67 23.51
CA ALA A 153 -1.78 24.55 23.48
C ALA A 153 -2.37 24.83 22.10
N VAL A 154 -1.87 25.84 21.37
CA VAL A 154 -2.28 26.12 19.98
C VAL A 154 -2.01 24.91 19.07
N GLY A 155 -0.84 24.28 19.23
CA GLY A 155 -0.48 23.05 18.53
C GLY A 155 -1.42 21.88 18.81
N MET A 156 -1.70 21.62 20.10
CA MET A 156 -2.60 20.55 20.52
C MET A 156 -4.04 20.79 20.04
N GLN A 157 -4.55 22.02 20.14
CA GLN A 157 -5.89 22.39 19.69
C GLN A 157 -6.06 22.26 18.17
N ALA A 158 -5.03 22.61 17.38
CA ALA A 158 -5.05 22.45 15.93
C ALA A 158 -5.23 20.98 15.52
N VAL A 159 -4.54 20.06 16.21
CA VAL A 159 -4.64 18.61 15.97
C VAL A 159 -5.96 18.03 16.46
N ALA A 160 -6.41 18.40 17.66
CA ALA A 160 -7.71 17.97 18.18
C ALA A 160 -8.85 18.36 17.23
N ARG A 161 -8.84 19.60 16.73
CA ARG A 161 -9.79 20.11 15.73
C ARG A 161 -9.74 19.30 14.43
N ALA A 162 -8.56 19.03 13.88
CA ALA A 162 -8.43 18.26 12.63
C ALA A 162 -8.91 16.80 12.74
N ILE A 163 -8.82 16.21 13.94
CA ILE A 163 -9.36 14.87 14.24
C ILE A 163 -10.89 14.93 14.33
N GLU A 164 -11.45 15.93 15.02
CA GLU A 164 -12.89 16.11 15.19
C GLU A 164 -13.60 16.46 13.87
N GLU A 165 -13.02 17.36 13.07
CA GLU A 165 -13.60 17.82 11.79
C GLU A 165 -13.59 16.74 10.70
N ASP A 166 -12.45 16.05 10.52
CA ASP A 166 -12.20 15.22 9.33
C ASP A 166 -11.73 13.78 9.63
N GLY A 167 -11.54 13.40 10.89
CA GLY A 167 -11.02 12.07 11.24
C GLY A 167 -9.62 11.81 10.69
N MET A 168 -8.72 12.80 10.84
CA MET A 168 -7.33 12.79 10.39
C MET A 168 -6.58 11.50 10.80
N ASP A 169 -5.93 10.84 9.82
CA ASP A 169 -5.13 9.63 10.04
C ASP A 169 -3.61 9.85 9.93
N LEU A 170 -3.18 11.01 9.40
CA LEU A 170 -1.78 11.44 9.31
C LEU A 170 -1.65 12.97 9.53
N LEU A 171 -0.74 13.37 10.40
CA LEU A 171 -0.33 14.76 10.57
C LEU A 171 0.93 15.07 9.74
N ILE A 172 0.86 16.10 8.91
CA ILE A 172 2.01 16.68 8.20
C ILE A 172 2.25 18.08 8.76
N LEU A 173 3.48 18.36 9.19
CA LEU A 173 3.84 19.66 9.80
C LEU A 173 4.78 20.47 8.91
N GLY A 174 4.50 21.76 8.83
CA GLY A 174 5.38 22.76 8.25
C GLY A 174 5.50 24.00 9.13
N GLU A 175 6.42 24.87 8.75
CA GLU A 175 6.73 26.10 9.49
C GLU A 175 6.91 27.29 8.55
N MET A 176 6.87 28.50 9.12
CA MET A 176 7.29 29.73 8.44
C MET A 176 7.77 30.75 9.47
N GLY A 177 9.04 31.17 9.42
CA GLY A 177 9.58 32.14 10.37
C GLY A 177 11.00 32.62 10.06
N ILE A 178 11.19 33.92 9.86
CA ILE A 178 12.54 34.46 9.70
C ILE A 178 13.31 34.34 11.03
N GLY A 179 14.42 33.59 10.98
CA GLY A 179 15.32 33.31 12.11
C GLY A 179 15.20 31.91 12.70
N ASN A 180 14.14 31.16 12.37
CA ASN A 180 13.80 29.89 12.99
C ASN A 180 14.85 28.77 12.83
N THR A 181 15.57 28.71 11.70
CA THR A 181 16.70 27.77 11.52
C THR A 181 17.80 27.94 12.57
N THR A 182 17.95 29.15 13.12
CA THR A 182 18.92 29.45 14.20
C THR A 182 18.40 28.94 15.55
N ALA A 183 17.10 29.13 15.84
CA ALA A 183 16.44 28.56 17.02
C ALA A 183 16.47 27.03 17.00
N ALA A 184 16.15 26.43 15.85
CA ALA A 184 16.20 25.00 15.62
C ALA A 184 17.63 24.45 15.79
N SER A 185 18.65 25.18 15.32
CA SER A 185 20.06 24.82 15.55
C SER A 185 20.45 24.91 17.03
N ALA A 186 19.95 25.90 17.77
CA ALA A 186 20.20 26.04 19.20
C ALA A 186 19.55 24.91 20.03
N LEU A 187 18.30 24.57 19.73
CA LEU A 187 17.64 23.39 20.29
C LEU A 187 18.41 22.10 19.94
N ALA A 188 18.88 21.94 18.70
CA ALA A 188 19.63 20.76 18.28
C ALA A 188 20.99 20.64 19.00
N ALA A 189 21.74 21.73 19.16
CA ALA A 189 22.98 21.76 19.93
C ALA A 189 22.77 21.30 21.38
N TRP A 190 21.72 21.82 22.04
CA TRP A 190 21.38 21.44 23.40
C TRP A 190 20.91 19.98 23.51
N LEU A 191 19.92 19.57 22.71
CA LEU A 191 19.31 18.24 22.78
C LEU A 191 20.28 17.11 22.42
N LEU A 192 21.26 17.37 21.54
CA LEU A 192 22.27 16.39 21.12
C LEU A 192 23.62 16.54 21.83
N HIS A 193 23.78 17.55 22.69
CA HIS A 193 25.05 17.91 23.34
C HIS A 193 26.19 18.15 22.34
N LEU A 194 25.89 18.86 21.23
CA LEU A 194 26.84 19.16 20.14
C LEU A 194 27.28 20.63 20.15
N ASP A 195 28.42 20.91 19.51
CA ASP A 195 28.90 22.27 19.27
C ASP A 195 28.11 22.96 18.14
N ALA A 196 28.00 24.29 18.18
CA ALA A 196 27.28 25.06 17.17
C ALA A 196 27.79 24.85 15.74
N ARG A 197 29.11 24.63 15.58
CA ARG A 197 29.74 24.33 14.28
C ARG A 197 29.16 23.08 13.59
N ASP A 198 28.69 22.11 14.38
CA ASP A 198 28.25 20.78 13.92
C ASP A 198 26.75 20.73 13.62
N VAL A 199 26.00 21.76 14.03
CA VAL A 199 24.54 21.87 13.82
C VAL A 199 24.10 23.03 12.92
N VAL A 200 24.86 24.13 12.88
CA VAL A 200 24.48 25.34 12.13
C VAL A 200 24.86 25.22 10.65
N GLY A 201 23.85 25.23 9.78
CA GLY A 201 23.98 25.31 8.33
C GLY A 201 23.50 26.64 7.71
N PRO A 202 23.56 26.73 6.36
CA PRO A 202 23.28 27.94 5.62
C PRO A 202 21.78 28.31 5.57
N GLY A 203 20.85 27.39 5.86
CA GLY A 203 19.40 27.61 5.77
C GLY A 203 18.98 28.10 4.38
N THR A 204 18.57 29.37 4.31
CA THR A 204 18.13 30.06 3.08
C THR A 204 19.27 30.34 2.07
N GLY A 205 20.38 29.61 2.12
CA GLY A 205 21.56 29.82 1.25
C GLY A 205 22.29 31.13 1.53
N ILE A 206 22.60 31.40 2.80
CA ILE A 206 23.37 32.57 3.23
C ILE A 206 24.90 32.38 3.04
N ALA A 207 25.65 33.48 2.97
CA ALA A 207 27.11 33.49 2.88
C ALA A 207 27.80 33.13 4.22
N ASP A 208 29.09 32.81 4.17
CA ASP A 208 29.87 32.29 5.30
C ASP A 208 29.87 33.23 6.53
N GLU A 209 29.86 34.55 6.34
CA GLU A 209 29.80 35.53 7.43
C GLU A 209 28.47 35.46 8.19
N ALA A 210 27.37 35.18 7.50
CA ALA A 210 26.05 35.00 8.10
C ALA A 210 25.91 33.62 8.77
N VAL A 211 26.61 32.59 8.27
CA VAL A 211 26.77 31.30 8.97
C VAL A 211 27.55 31.49 10.28
N ALA A 212 28.63 32.29 10.27
CA ALA A 212 29.37 32.63 11.48
C ALA A 212 28.49 33.40 12.49
N SER A 213 27.68 34.36 12.02
CA SER A 213 26.71 35.08 12.86
C SER A 213 25.68 34.15 13.52
N LYS A 214 25.21 33.11 12.82
CA LYS A 214 24.35 32.06 13.38
C LYS A 214 25.08 31.21 14.43
N ARG A 215 26.31 30.76 14.15
CA ARG A 215 27.11 29.94 15.09
C ARG A 215 27.29 30.65 16.41
N ASP A 216 27.73 31.91 16.35
CA ASP A 216 27.86 32.79 17.50
C ASP A 216 26.55 32.99 18.28
N ALA A 217 25.41 33.14 17.58
CA ALA A 217 24.10 33.23 18.24
C ALA A 217 23.77 31.94 19.01
N VAL A 218 23.99 30.78 18.39
CA VAL A 218 23.75 29.46 19.02
C VAL A 218 24.69 29.24 20.22
N GLU A 219 25.97 29.56 20.10
CA GLU A 219 26.95 29.43 21.18
C GLU A 219 26.57 30.27 22.41
N ARG A 220 26.21 31.54 22.21
CA ARG A 220 25.74 32.43 23.29
C ARG A 220 24.47 31.90 23.94
N ALA A 221 23.50 31.45 23.15
CA ALA A 221 22.22 30.92 23.63
C ALA A 221 22.43 29.66 24.48
N CYS A 222 23.22 28.70 23.99
CA CYS A 222 23.56 27.48 24.73
C CYS A 222 24.38 27.77 25.99
N ALA A 223 25.28 28.77 25.97
CA ALA A 223 26.03 29.18 27.16
C ALA A 223 25.16 29.88 28.22
N LEU A 224 24.12 30.64 27.80
CA LEU A 224 23.10 31.17 28.71
C LEU A 224 22.28 30.03 29.31
N TRP A 225 21.77 29.12 28.48
CA TRP A 225 20.98 27.99 28.92
C TRP A 225 21.74 27.07 29.90
N ARG A 226 23.00 26.70 29.62
CA ARG A 226 23.84 25.88 30.52
C ARG A 226 24.00 26.45 31.94
N ARG A 227 23.87 27.77 32.12
CA ARG A 227 23.85 28.41 33.44
C ARG A 227 22.48 28.36 34.11
N ALA A 228 21.42 28.48 33.32
CA ALA A 228 20.04 28.45 33.81
C ALA A 228 19.51 27.02 34.07
N GLU A 229 20.01 26.02 33.35
CA GLU A 229 19.50 24.64 33.40
C GLU A 229 19.76 23.96 34.75
N MET A 230 20.78 24.40 35.49
CA MET A 230 21.10 23.98 36.86
C MET A 230 19.96 24.24 37.88
N ALA A 231 19.01 25.14 37.56
CA ALA A 231 17.85 25.41 38.39
C ALA A 231 16.73 24.34 38.25
N TYR A 232 16.93 23.33 37.41
CA TYR A 232 15.94 22.30 37.10
C TYR A 232 16.50 20.90 37.31
N ALA A 233 15.67 19.95 37.74
CA ALA A 233 16.04 18.54 37.77
C ALA A 233 16.19 18.03 36.32
N PRO A 234 17.38 17.53 35.90
CA PRO A 234 17.59 17.05 34.53
C PRO A 234 16.58 15.97 34.16
N GLY A 235 16.01 16.07 32.95
CA GLY A 235 15.02 15.12 32.45
C GLY A 235 13.58 15.34 32.94
N SER A 236 13.33 16.25 33.89
CA SER A 236 11.96 16.60 34.31
C SER A 236 11.19 17.41 33.25
N ASP A 237 9.85 17.35 33.27
CA ASP A 237 8.98 18.18 32.43
C ASP A 237 9.36 19.67 32.49
N ALA A 238 9.64 20.17 33.71
CA ALA A 238 10.05 21.56 33.93
C ALA A 238 11.39 21.90 33.27
N TYR A 239 12.35 20.96 33.21
CA TYR A 239 13.63 21.13 32.51
C TYR A 239 13.42 21.22 30.99
N TRP A 240 12.64 20.30 30.39
CA TRP A 240 12.39 20.30 28.95
C TRP A 240 11.60 21.54 28.49
N LEU A 241 10.57 21.94 29.25
CA LEU A 241 9.77 23.14 28.99
C LEU A 241 10.61 24.41 29.12
N ALA A 242 11.49 24.50 30.13
CA ALA A 242 12.38 25.65 30.29
C ALA A 242 13.38 25.78 29.15
N GLY A 243 13.92 24.67 28.62
CA GLY A 243 14.82 24.70 27.46
C GLY A 243 14.13 25.09 26.15
N MET A 244 12.88 24.65 25.93
CA MET A 244 12.05 25.14 24.81
C MET A 244 11.77 26.64 24.94
N ALA A 245 11.40 27.10 26.14
CA ALA A 245 11.16 28.52 26.40
C ALA A 245 12.45 29.37 26.24
N GLN A 246 13.62 28.79 26.53
CA GLN A 246 14.91 29.47 26.41
C GLN A 246 15.39 29.57 24.95
N LEU A 247 15.29 28.51 24.15
CA LEU A 247 15.98 28.38 22.85
C LEU A 247 15.05 28.29 21.63
N GLY A 248 13.75 28.13 21.84
CA GLY A 248 12.78 27.80 20.79
C GLY A 248 12.08 28.99 20.11
N GLY A 249 10.97 28.68 19.45
CA GLY A 249 10.07 29.60 18.74
C GLY A 249 8.62 29.26 19.03
N PHE A 250 7.70 30.21 18.89
CA PHE A 250 6.26 29.94 19.14
C PHE A 250 5.71 28.88 18.16
N GLU A 251 6.17 28.89 16.91
CA GLU A 251 5.85 27.89 15.91
C GLU A 251 6.53 26.54 16.19
N LEU A 252 7.74 26.55 16.78
CA LEU A 252 8.42 25.31 17.20
C LEU A 252 7.68 24.64 18.37
N ALA A 253 7.27 25.43 19.37
CA ALA A 253 6.47 24.95 20.48
C ALA A 253 5.08 24.49 20.01
N ALA A 254 4.45 25.16 19.04
CA ALA A 254 3.19 24.71 18.45
C ALA A 254 3.36 23.40 17.64
N MET A 255 4.41 23.24 16.84
CA MET A 255 4.71 21.98 16.17
C MET A 255 4.92 20.85 17.19
N ALA A 256 5.68 21.08 18.26
CA ALA A 256 5.87 20.10 19.32
C ALA A 256 4.57 19.73 20.04
N GLY A 257 3.70 20.72 20.31
CA GLY A 257 2.37 20.49 20.88
C GLY A 257 1.48 19.65 19.97
N ALA A 258 1.50 19.94 18.66
CA ALA A 258 0.79 19.15 17.66
C ALA A 258 1.28 17.69 17.63
N MET A 259 2.59 17.45 17.72
CA MET A 259 3.16 16.09 17.81
C MET A 259 2.73 15.34 19.07
N LEU A 260 2.75 16.01 20.22
CA LEU A 260 2.30 15.43 21.49
C LEU A 260 0.82 15.00 21.41
N GLN A 261 -0.07 15.89 20.96
CA GLN A 261 -1.48 15.57 20.77
C GLN A 261 -1.71 14.44 19.76
N ALA A 262 -1.01 14.46 18.61
CA ALA A 262 -1.14 13.41 17.60
C ALA A 262 -0.77 12.04 18.17
N SER A 263 0.34 11.95 18.92
CA SER A 263 0.77 10.72 19.58
C SER A 263 -0.19 10.25 20.69
N ALA A 264 -0.80 11.17 21.44
CA ALA A 264 -1.84 10.86 22.42
C ALA A 264 -3.15 10.37 21.75
N SER A 265 -3.48 10.91 20.59
CA SER A 265 -4.70 10.58 19.83
C SER A 265 -4.59 9.33 18.95
N GLY A 266 -3.41 8.73 18.78
CA GLY A 266 -3.23 7.59 17.88
C GLY A 266 -2.99 7.96 16.41
N VAL A 267 -2.50 9.17 16.13
CA VAL A 267 -2.28 9.70 14.77
C VAL A 267 -0.79 9.73 14.43
N ALA A 268 -0.42 9.21 13.28
CA ALA A 268 0.96 9.19 12.80
C ALA A 268 1.44 10.60 12.37
N ILE A 269 2.74 10.84 12.44
CA ILE A 269 3.35 12.16 12.22
C ILE A 269 4.44 12.03 11.14
N LEU A 270 4.26 12.69 10.00
CA LEU A 270 5.25 12.74 8.93
C LEU A 270 6.10 14.01 9.04
N LEU A 271 7.38 13.82 9.33
CA LEU A 271 8.36 14.87 9.55
C LEU A 271 8.97 15.39 8.25
N ASP A 272 9.20 16.70 8.20
CA ASP A 272 9.89 17.39 7.12
C ASP A 272 11.41 17.47 7.39
N GLY A 273 12.01 18.66 7.35
CA GLY A 273 13.43 18.87 7.60
C GLY A 273 13.76 19.21 9.06
N LEU A 274 14.89 19.91 9.21
CA LEU A 274 15.50 20.32 10.49
C LEU A 274 14.52 20.74 11.59
N LEU A 275 13.55 21.60 11.25
CA LEU A 275 12.66 22.23 12.24
C LEU A 275 11.61 21.26 12.77
N ALA A 276 11.00 20.46 11.90
CA ALA A 276 10.13 19.35 12.31
C ALA A 276 10.93 18.31 13.11
N GLY A 277 12.12 17.93 12.61
CA GLY A 277 13.00 16.97 13.29
C GLY A 277 13.38 17.39 14.72
N VAL A 278 13.76 18.65 14.95
CA VAL A 278 14.17 19.10 16.30
C VAL A 278 12.98 19.21 17.26
N CYS A 279 11.80 19.59 16.77
CA CYS A 279 10.57 19.58 17.57
C CYS A 279 10.17 18.14 17.95
N ALA A 280 10.34 17.20 17.04
CA ALA A 280 10.09 15.77 17.28
C ALA A 280 11.09 15.18 18.29
N LEU A 281 12.37 15.55 18.21
CA LEU A 281 13.38 15.19 19.21
C LEU A 281 13.05 15.77 20.59
N TRP A 282 12.63 17.04 20.67
CA TRP A 282 12.19 17.62 21.94
C TRP A 282 10.96 16.90 22.51
N ALA A 283 9.94 16.64 21.68
CA ALA A 283 8.75 15.92 22.10
C ALA A 283 9.08 14.50 22.58
N ALA A 284 9.98 13.78 21.90
CA ALA A 284 10.48 12.48 22.32
C ALA A 284 11.32 12.52 23.62
N ARG A 285 11.97 13.64 23.96
CA ARG A 285 12.67 13.78 25.25
C ARG A 285 11.72 14.04 26.41
N LEU A 286 10.67 14.81 26.17
CA LEU A 286 9.62 15.07 27.16
C LEU A 286 8.69 13.86 27.34
N ARG A 287 8.38 13.14 26.25
CA ARG A 287 7.53 11.94 26.21
C ARG A 287 8.15 10.88 25.27
N PRO A 288 8.99 9.95 25.79
CA PRO A 288 9.69 8.95 24.99
C PRO A 288 8.85 8.15 24.00
N GLY A 289 7.61 7.81 24.36
CA GLY A 289 6.68 7.07 23.50
C GLY A 289 6.27 7.81 22.21
N THR A 290 6.41 9.14 22.14
CA THR A 290 6.11 9.91 20.92
C THR A 290 6.99 9.47 19.73
N THR A 291 8.19 8.90 19.98
CA THR A 291 9.08 8.36 18.94
C THR A 291 8.41 7.29 18.06
N ALA A 292 7.50 6.49 18.63
CA ALA A 292 6.77 5.46 17.90
C ALA A 292 5.82 6.03 16.84
N TYR A 293 5.44 7.31 16.95
CA TYR A 293 4.51 7.99 16.04
C TYR A 293 5.20 8.72 14.89
N LEU A 294 6.53 8.82 14.90
CA LEU A 294 7.31 9.61 13.96
C LEU A 294 7.69 8.82 12.71
N ILE A 295 7.47 9.41 11.53
CA ILE A 295 7.96 8.93 10.25
C ILE A 295 8.82 10.05 9.64
N ALA A 296 10.06 9.75 9.25
CA ALA A 296 10.95 10.75 8.66
C ALA A 296 10.69 10.88 7.15
N GLY A 297 10.14 12.01 6.69
CA GLY A 297 9.81 12.19 5.27
C GLY A 297 11.05 12.33 4.39
N HIS A 298 11.99 13.20 4.75
CA HIS A 298 13.21 13.37 3.97
C HIS A 298 14.45 13.71 4.81
N ARG A 299 15.62 13.61 4.19
CA ARG A 299 16.87 14.14 4.73
C ARG A 299 17.14 15.54 4.18
N SER A 300 16.90 16.55 5.01
CA SER A 300 17.48 17.88 4.78
C SER A 300 19.02 17.83 4.83
N PRO A 301 19.74 18.59 3.97
CA PRO A 301 21.19 18.74 4.02
C PRO A 301 21.68 19.66 5.15
N GLU A 302 20.79 20.22 5.98
CA GLU A 302 21.19 20.96 7.18
C GLU A 302 21.99 20.07 8.16
N PRO A 303 23.17 20.52 8.68
CA PRO A 303 24.12 19.65 9.38
C PRO A 303 23.52 18.86 10.54
N ALA A 304 22.68 19.49 11.36
CA ALA A 304 22.06 18.84 12.51
C ALA A 304 21.07 17.74 12.12
N HIS A 305 20.43 17.80 10.95
CA HIS A 305 19.24 16.99 10.68
C HIS A 305 19.55 15.49 10.63
N GLY A 306 20.68 15.12 10.02
CA GLY A 306 21.14 13.72 10.05
C GLY A 306 21.39 13.20 11.47
N ARG A 307 21.92 14.04 12.38
CA ARG A 307 22.16 13.67 13.79
C ARG A 307 20.86 13.55 14.58
N ILE A 308 19.89 14.43 14.31
CA ILE A 308 18.54 14.37 14.88
C ILE A 308 17.85 13.05 14.49
N LEU A 309 17.89 12.68 13.20
CA LEU A 309 17.32 11.43 12.71
C LEU A 309 17.99 10.19 13.37
N SER A 310 19.32 10.19 13.51
CA SER A 310 20.02 9.14 14.27
C SER A 310 19.61 9.07 15.74
N ALA A 311 19.45 10.21 16.41
CA ALA A 311 19.03 10.27 17.83
C ALA A 311 17.56 9.88 18.05
N LEU A 312 16.72 9.99 17.01
CA LEU A 312 15.35 9.50 16.98
C LEU A 312 15.24 8.02 16.55
N GLY A 313 16.33 7.41 16.06
CA GLY A 313 16.31 6.07 15.49
C GLY A 313 15.47 5.94 14.21
N LYS A 314 15.36 7.02 13.40
CA LYS A 314 14.48 7.07 12.22
C LYS A 314 15.26 7.23 10.92
N THR A 315 14.91 6.42 9.92
CA THR A 315 15.45 6.48 8.56
C THR A 315 14.50 7.29 7.67
N PRO A 316 14.99 8.26 6.88
CA PRO A 316 14.14 9.09 6.02
C PRO A 316 13.69 8.35 4.75
N VAL A 317 12.48 8.62 4.27
CA VAL A 317 11.95 8.06 3.01
C VAL A 317 12.71 8.61 1.79
N LEU A 318 13.10 9.88 1.82
CA LEU A 318 13.77 10.58 0.71
C LEU A 318 15.13 11.14 1.12
N ASP A 319 16.17 10.98 0.29
CA ASP A 319 17.43 11.74 0.38
C ASP A 319 17.71 12.44 -0.95
N MET A 320 17.11 13.63 -1.13
CA MET A 320 17.19 14.42 -2.38
C MET A 320 17.79 15.82 -2.16
N GLY A 321 18.39 16.10 -1.01
CA GLY A 321 18.96 17.42 -0.69
C GLY A 321 17.93 18.56 -0.59
N LEU A 322 16.64 18.25 -0.36
CA LEU A 322 15.58 19.25 -0.18
C LEU A 322 15.84 20.14 1.04
N ARG A 323 15.63 21.45 0.89
CA ARG A 323 15.85 22.45 1.94
C ARG A 323 14.92 23.67 1.83
N VAL A 324 13.72 23.46 1.30
CA VAL A 324 12.70 24.52 1.17
C VAL A 324 12.05 24.83 2.52
N GLY A 325 11.82 23.81 3.36
CA GLY A 325 11.03 23.93 4.58
C GLY A 325 9.54 23.88 4.26
N GLU A 326 8.74 24.58 5.06
CA GLU A 326 7.27 24.66 4.94
C GLU A 326 6.54 23.30 4.99
N GLY A 327 7.20 22.17 5.30
CA GLY A 327 6.60 20.82 5.23
C GLY A 327 6.67 20.15 3.85
N THR A 328 7.40 20.73 2.90
CA THR A 328 7.41 20.30 1.49
C THR A 328 8.03 18.93 1.24
N GLY A 329 9.10 18.56 1.95
CA GLY A 329 9.72 17.23 1.85
C GLY A 329 8.87 16.13 2.47
N ALA A 330 8.16 16.43 3.57
CA ALA A 330 7.10 15.55 4.09
C ALA A 330 5.98 15.34 3.06
N MET A 331 5.49 16.41 2.42
CA MET A 331 4.52 16.34 1.34
C MET A 331 5.02 15.55 0.11
N MET A 332 6.33 15.56 -0.19
CA MET A 332 6.91 14.72 -1.25
C MET A 332 7.00 13.24 -0.87
N ALA A 333 7.19 12.93 0.42
CA ALA A 333 7.26 11.56 0.93
C ALA A 333 5.88 10.89 1.09
N TRP A 334 4.84 11.67 1.41
CA TRP A 334 3.48 11.14 1.65
C TRP A 334 2.94 10.25 0.51
N PRO A 335 3.05 10.61 -0.79
CA PRO A 335 2.60 9.74 -1.88
C PRO A 335 3.26 8.36 -1.91
N LEU A 336 4.53 8.25 -1.50
CA LEU A 336 5.24 6.96 -1.41
C LEU A 336 4.73 6.11 -0.25
N ILE A 337 4.45 6.74 0.90
CA ILE A 337 3.87 6.07 2.07
C ILE A 337 2.43 5.63 1.77
N LYS A 338 1.62 6.50 1.15
CA LYS A 338 0.27 6.19 0.68
C LYS A 338 0.27 5.02 -0.31
N ALA A 339 1.16 5.06 -1.32
CA ALA A 339 1.34 3.95 -2.25
C ALA A 339 1.79 2.68 -1.53
N GLY A 340 2.62 2.76 -0.49
CA GLY A 340 2.98 1.63 0.37
C GLY A 340 1.75 1.02 1.07
N CYS A 341 0.86 1.84 1.63
CA CYS A 341 -0.39 1.37 2.24
C CYS A 341 -1.32 0.73 1.20
N GLU A 342 -1.42 1.30 0.01
CA GLU A 342 -2.27 0.81 -1.10
C GLU A 342 -1.71 -0.50 -1.67
N ILE A 343 -0.39 -0.59 -1.90
CA ILE A 343 0.32 -1.83 -2.22
C ILE A 343 0.05 -2.87 -1.12
N MET A 344 0.15 -2.53 0.15
CA MET A 344 -0.11 -3.47 1.24
C MET A 344 -1.58 -3.88 1.35
N ALA A 345 -2.52 -3.04 0.95
CA ALA A 345 -3.95 -3.34 0.95
C ALA A 345 -4.36 -4.22 -0.26
N GLU A 346 -3.87 -3.88 -1.45
CA GLU A 346 -4.37 -4.38 -2.74
C GLU A 346 -3.48 -5.45 -3.37
N THR A 347 -2.19 -5.53 -3.01
CA THR A 347 -1.32 -6.61 -3.48
C THR A 347 -1.82 -7.92 -2.88
N ALA A 348 -2.17 -8.85 -3.77
CA ALA A 348 -2.49 -10.22 -3.41
C ALA A 348 -1.39 -10.81 -2.52
N THR A 349 -1.78 -11.46 -1.42
CA THR A 349 -0.83 -12.33 -0.74
C THR A 349 -0.49 -13.52 -1.64
N PHE A 350 0.64 -14.16 -1.38
CA PHE A 350 1.25 -15.13 -2.27
C PHE A 350 0.33 -16.32 -2.59
N ALA A 351 -0.59 -16.66 -1.69
CA ALA A 351 -1.52 -17.76 -1.86
C ALA A 351 -2.92 -17.32 -2.36
N ASP A 352 -3.30 -16.04 -2.24
CA ASP A 352 -4.32 -15.42 -3.10
C ASP A 352 -3.91 -15.60 -4.57
N ALA A 353 -2.63 -15.33 -4.88
CA ALA A 353 -2.06 -15.43 -6.22
C ALA A 353 -1.58 -16.84 -6.62
N ARG A 354 -1.58 -17.80 -5.68
CA ARG A 354 -1.15 -19.20 -5.88
C ARG A 354 0.25 -19.36 -6.48
N VAL A 355 1.16 -18.44 -6.15
CA VAL A 355 2.59 -18.56 -6.47
C VAL A 355 3.24 -19.37 -5.36
N SER A 356 3.84 -20.52 -5.68
CA SER A 356 4.71 -21.21 -4.72
C SER A 356 5.79 -20.23 -4.30
N ASN A 357 6.00 -20.01 -3.00
CA ASN A 357 7.22 -19.30 -2.65
C ASN A 357 8.38 -20.23 -2.98
N PRO A 358 9.48 -19.71 -3.54
CA PRO A 358 10.77 -20.40 -3.64
C PRO A 358 11.31 -20.97 -2.33
N PHE A 359 10.52 -20.96 -1.26
CA PHE A 359 11.06 -20.85 0.05
C PHE A 359 10.05 -21.03 1.22
N ALA A 360 9.13 -22.00 1.29
CA ALA A 360 8.10 -21.97 2.36
C ALA A 360 8.52 -22.31 3.83
N ASP A 361 9.80 -22.57 4.14
CA ASP A 361 10.19 -23.49 5.24
C ASP A 361 10.64 -22.91 6.60
N THR A 362 10.53 -21.59 6.90
CA THR A 362 11.13 -21.08 8.16
C THR A 362 10.64 -19.74 8.74
N LEU A 363 9.51 -19.18 8.31
CA LEU A 363 8.88 -18.18 9.17
C LEU A 363 8.64 -18.91 10.52
N PRO A 364 9.28 -18.51 11.64
CA PRO A 364 9.45 -19.42 12.76
C PRO A 364 8.10 -19.76 13.41
N ASP A 365 7.88 -21.04 13.71
CA ASP A 365 6.73 -21.47 14.51
C ASP A 365 6.74 -20.74 15.86
N GLY A 366 5.67 -20.01 16.15
CA GLY A 366 5.61 -19.11 17.30
C GLY A 366 5.16 -19.79 18.60
N GLU A 367 6.02 -19.76 19.62
CA GLU A 367 5.62 -19.68 21.03
C GLU A 367 6.22 -18.42 21.69
N PRO A 368 5.58 -17.86 22.74
CA PRO A 368 5.85 -16.50 23.22
C PRO A 368 7.17 -16.35 23.99
N ALA A 369 7.65 -15.10 24.01
CA ALA A 369 9.03 -14.71 24.27
C ALA A 369 9.68 -15.15 25.60
N ILE A 370 10.98 -15.48 25.50
CA ILE A 370 11.99 -15.28 26.55
C ILE A 370 13.19 -14.55 25.91
N VAL A 371 13.67 -13.49 26.57
CA VAL A 371 14.95 -12.78 26.32
C VAL A 371 15.81 -13.08 27.57
N PRO A 372 17.13 -13.40 27.52
CA PRO A 372 18.20 -12.97 26.58
C PRO A 372 18.93 -14.17 25.93
N ASP A 373 20.11 -14.11 25.28
CA ASP A 373 21.18 -13.10 25.11
C ASP A 373 21.87 -13.28 23.72
N ASP A 374 22.90 -12.48 23.44
CA ASP A 374 23.57 -12.28 22.14
C ASP A 374 24.12 -13.51 21.36
N ALA A 375 24.31 -13.29 20.05
CA ALA A 375 25.17 -14.00 19.09
C ALA A 375 24.83 -15.44 18.61
N ASP A 376 24.09 -15.55 17.49
CA ASP A 376 24.66 -16.06 16.21
C ASP A 376 23.74 -15.69 15.01
N ALA A 377 24.29 -15.02 14.00
CA ALA A 377 23.54 -14.39 12.92
C ALA A 377 23.65 -15.15 11.59
N THR A 378 23.36 -16.47 11.57
CA THR A 378 23.32 -17.25 10.31
C THR A 378 22.25 -18.36 10.27
N ARG A 379 21.02 -18.00 9.87
CA ARG A 379 20.12 -18.94 9.17
C ARG A 379 19.17 -18.15 8.28
N VAL A 380 19.32 -18.30 6.96
CA VAL A 380 18.40 -17.71 5.99
C VAL A 380 17.06 -18.38 6.16
N THR A 381 16.07 -17.58 6.49
CA THR A 381 14.72 -18.04 6.70
C THR A 381 13.86 -17.81 5.46
N PRO A 382 13.51 -18.86 4.69
CA PRO A 382 12.66 -18.72 3.53
C PRO A 382 11.13 -18.56 3.92
N PRO A 383 10.26 -17.79 3.19
CA PRO A 383 8.89 -17.35 3.57
C PRO A 383 7.67 -17.96 2.81
N ILE A 384 6.43 -17.67 3.26
CA ILE A 384 5.07 -17.61 2.64
C ILE A 384 4.06 -17.92 3.74
N ALA A 385 2.82 -17.42 3.63
CA ALA A 385 1.67 -18.07 4.28
C ALA A 385 0.53 -18.26 3.27
N LEU A 386 -0.48 -19.06 3.65
CA LEU A 386 -1.46 -19.65 2.75
C LEU A 386 -2.88 -19.08 2.99
N ASP A 387 -3.46 -18.44 1.96
CA ASP A 387 -4.70 -17.66 2.04
C ASP A 387 -5.99 -18.46 1.79
N PHE A 388 -5.92 -19.54 1.00
CA PHE A 388 -6.96 -20.58 1.00
C PHE A 388 -6.72 -21.45 2.23
N ASP A 389 -7.74 -21.66 3.08
CA ASP A 389 -7.63 -22.61 4.19
C ASP A 389 -7.46 -24.06 3.68
N ASP A 390 -7.18 -24.98 4.58
CA ASP A 390 -6.88 -26.36 4.23
C ASP A 390 -8.09 -27.10 3.59
N ALA A 391 -9.32 -26.74 3.97
CA ALA A 391 -10.55 -27.24 3.35
C ALA A 391 -10.85 -26.56 2.01
N GLU A 392 -10.56 -25.26 1.86
CA GLU A 392 -10.72 -24.50 0.62
C GLU A 392 -9.70 -24.94 -0.44
N ARG A 393 -8.43 -25.15 -0.06
CA ARG A 393 -7.42 -25.79 -0.92
C ARG A 393 -7.89 -27.17 -1.38
N ARG A 394 -8.34 -28.01 -0.44
CA ARG A 394 -8.93 -29.32 -0.77
C ARG A 394 -10.15 -29.20 -1.68
N ALA A 395 -11.00 -28.18 -1.53
CA ALA A 395 -12.17 -27.96 -2.37
C ALA A 395 -11.76 -27.62 -3.82
N VAL A 396 -10.77 -26.74 -4.00
CA VAL A 396 -10.20 -26.40 -5.32
C VAL A 396 -9.58 -27.64 -5.98
N TYR A 397 -8.68 -28.35 -5.28
CA TYR A 397 -8.07 -29.57 -5.83
C TYR A 397 -9.09 -30.69 -6.05
N LYS A 398 -10.16 -30.79 -5.23
CA LYS A 398 -11.28 -31.72 -5.46
C LYS A 398 -12.07 -31.34 -6.70
N ALA A 399 -12.34 -30.06 -6.97
CA ALA A 399 -13.00 -29.63 -8.20
C ALA A 399 -12.14 -29.99 -9.43
N ILE A 400 -10.84 -29.68 -9.41
CA ILE A 400 -9.88 -30.02 -10.48
C ILE A 400 -9.78 -31.55 -10.66
N ALA A 401 -9.60 -32.30 -9.58
CA ALA A 401 -9.39 -33.75 -9.63
C ALA A 401 -10.67 -34.52 -9.99
N THR A 402 -11.87 -34.01 -9.68
CA THR A 402 -13.16 -34.72 -9.87
C THR A 402 -14.09 -34.12 -10.93
N ARG A 403 -13.74 -33.02 -11.61
CA ARG A 403 -14.44 -32.63 -12.85
C ARG A 403 -14.26 -33.71 -13.92
N ARG A 404 -15.31 -33.98 -14.70
CA ARG A 404 -15.32 -35.02 -15.73
C ARG A 404 -16.02 -34.51 -16.98
N ASP A 405 -15.68 -35.09 -18.12
CA ASP A 405 -16.45 -34.99 -19.35
C ASP A 405 -17.73 -35.82 -19.21
N VAL A 406 -18.82 -35.13 -18.83
CA VAL A 406 -20.13 -35.75 -18.57
C VAL A 406 -20.90 -35.88 -19.88
N ARG A 407 -21.38 -37.09 -20.18
CA ARG A 407 -22.05 -37.43 -21.44
C ARG A 407 -23.45 -38.02 -21.26
N VAL A 408 -23.96 -38.04 -20.03
CA VAL A 408 -25.29 -38.55 -19.66
C VAL A 408 -25.89 -37.52 -18.73
N PHE A 409 -27.08 -37.03 -19.07
CA PHE A 409 -27.75 -35.97 -18.30
C PHE A 409 -29.15 -36.42 -17.88
N LEU A 410 -29.55 -35.99 -16.69
CA LEU A 410 -30.90 -36.15 -16.18
C LEU A 410 -31.82 -35.08 -16.84
N PRO A 411 -33.11 -35.37 -17.01
CA PRO A 411 -34.07 -34.43 -17.62
C PRO A 411 -34.36 -33.20 -16.73
N ASP A 412 -33.94 -33.23 -15.47
CA ASP A 412 -34.13 -32.18 -14.47
C ASP A 412 -33.57 -30.81 -14.93
N PRO A 413 -34.36 -29.73 -14.86
CA PRO A 413 -33.92 -28.41 -15.31
C PRO A 413 -32.89 -27.80 -14.35
N VAL A 414 -31.76 -27.35 -14.89
CA VAL A 414 -30.78 -26.56 -14.13
C VAL A 414 -31.30 -25.13 -13.95
N PRO A 415 -31.35 -24.59 -12.71
CA PRO A 415 -31.80 -23.23 -12.46
C PRO A 415 -30.95 -22.18 -13.19
N ALA A 416 -31.59 -21.19 -13.81
CA ALA A 416 -30.90 -20.15 -14.57
C ALA A 416 -29.86 -19.36 -13.75
N ALA A 417 -30.06 -19.22 -12.43
CA ALA A 417 -29.09 -18.60 -11.53
C ALA A 417 -27.79 -19.43 -11.37
N VAL A 418 -27.87 -20.76 -11.42
CA VAL A 418 -26.70 -21.66 -11.40
C VAL A 418 -25.93 -21.54 -12.72
N VAL A 419 -26.65 -21.59 -13.86
CA VAL A 419 -26.06 -21.37 -15.18
C VAL A 419 -25.36 -20.01 -15.24
N ARG A 420 -25.99 -18.96 -14.72
CA ARG A 420 -25.39 -17.62 -14.62
C ARG A 420 -24.07 -17.62 -13.83
N ARG A 421 -24.00 -18.24 -12.65
CA ARG A 421 -22.75 -18.30 -11.87
C ARG A 421 -21.64 -19.06 -12.59
N ILE A 422 -21.98 -20.12 -13.32
CA ILE A 422 -21.03 -20.86 -14.16
C ILE A 422 -20.48 -19.96 -15.28
N LEU A 423 -21.34 -19.18 -15.94
CA LEU A 423 -20.92 -18.20 -16.97
C LEU A 423 -20.09 -17.04 -16.38
N GLU A 424 -20.43 -16.56 -15.18
CA GLU A 424 -19.67 -15.53 -14.46
C GLU A 424 -18.27 -16.04 -14.08
N ALA A 425 -18.14 -17.30 -13.61
CA ALA A 425 -16.84 -17.93 -13.39
C ALA A 425 -16.02 -18.05 -14.67
N GLY A 426 -16.65 -18.38 -15.80
CA GLY A 426 -16.01 -18.33 -17.12
C GLY A 426 -15.51 -16.93 -17.48
N HIS A 427 -16.31 -15.90 -17.21
CA HIS A 427 -15.91 -14.51 -17.44
C HIS A 427 -14.76 -14.02 -16.53
N GLN A 428 -14.56 -14.65 -15.37
CA GLN A 428 -13.40 -14.45 -14.50
C GLN A 428 -12.12 -15.16 -14.99
N GLY A 429 -12.15 -15.78 -16.17
CA GLY A 429 -10.95 -16.35 -16.80
C GLY A 429 -9.87 -15.28 -17.03
N PRO A 430 -8.57 -15.59 -16.85
CA PRO A 430 -7.50 -14.69 -17.26
C PRO A 430 -7.56 -14.47 -18.77
N SER A 431 -7.37 -13.23 -19.23
CA SER A 431 -7.30 -12.92 -20.66
C SER A 431 -6.12 -12.02 -21.03
N VAL A 432 -5.48 -12.35 -22.14
CA VAL A 432 -4.37 -11.58 -22.72
C VAL A 432 -4.81 -10.15 -23.02
N GLY A 433 -4.00 -9.18 -22.59
CA GLY A 433 -4.31 -7.74 -22.72
C GLY A 433 -5.67 -7.33 -22.12
N TYR A 434 -6.23 -8.15 -21.22
CA TYR A 434 -7.59 -8.02 -20.68
C TYR A 434 -8.71 -8.01 -21.75
N MET A 435 -8.46 -8.60 -22.94
CA MET A 435 -9.35 -8.45 -24.11
C MET A 435 -10.67 -9.23 -24.03
N GLN A 436 -10.78 -10.20 -23.11
CA GLN A 436 -12.00 -11.01 -22.88
C GLN A 436 -12.65 -11.51 -24.18
N PRO A 437 -11.92 -12.29 -25.00
CA PRO A 437 -12.28 -12.55 -26.40
C PRO A 437 -13.54 -13.43 -26.56
N TRP A 438 -14.05 -14.02 -25.48
CA TRP A 438 -15.13 -14.99 -25.54
C TRP A 438 -16.54 -14.37 -25.64
N ASN A 439 -17.47 -15.16 -26.17
CA ASN A 439 -18.90 -14.96 -25.96
C ASN A 439 -19.53 -16.28 -25.52
N PHE A 440 -20.63 -16.20 -24.76
CA PHE A 440 -21.38 -17.36 -24.29
C PHE A 440 -22.80 -17.32 -24.85
N ILE A 441 -23.10 -18.18 -25.82
CA ILE A 441 -24.44 -18.31 -26.40
C ILE A 441 -25.15 -19.45 -25.65
N ALA A 442 -26.09 -19.11 -24.76
CA ALA A 442 -26.84 -20.08 -23.97
C ALA A 442 -28.06 -20.62 -24.73
N ILE A 443 -28.02 -21.91 -25.08
CA ILE A 443 -29.00 -22.58 -25.92
C ILE A 443 -29.85 -23.52 -25.05
N ARG A 444 -31.17 -23.29 -25.05
CA ARG A 444 -32.19 -24.14 -24.41
C ARG A 444 -33.30 -24.59 -25.39
N ASP A 445 -33.29 -24.05 -26.60
CA ASP A 445 -34.32 -24.31 -27.61
C ASP A 445 -34.09 -25.69 -28.23
N ARG A 446 -35.09 -26.56 -28.13
CA ARG A 446 -34.98 -27.96 -28.59
C ARG A 446 -34.87 -28.08 -30.11
N GLN A 447 -35.42 -27.16 -30.90
CA GLN A 447 -35.23 -27.16 -32.36
C GLN A 447 -33.83 -26.70 -32.75
N VAL A 448 -33.25 -25.74 -31.99
CA VAL A 448 -31.85 -25.34 -32.19
C VAL A 448 -30.91 -26.49 -31.80
N LEU A 449 -31.13 -27.13 -30.65
CA LEU A 449 -30.33 -28.26 -30.19
C LEU A 449 -30.40 -29.46 -31.14
N GLU A 450 -31.56 -29.77 -31.71
CA GLU A 450 -31.69 -30.89 -32.66
C GLU A 450 -30.87 -30.65 -33.94
N ARG A 451 -30.92 -29.45 -34.52
CA ARG A 451 -30.07 -29.08 -35.68
C ARG A 451 -28.57 -29.18 -35.38
N ILE A 452 -28.16 -28.84 -34.16
CA ILE A 452 -26.76 -28.99 -33.69
C ILE A 452 -26.42 -30.48 -33.53
N ALA A 453 -27.31 -31.28 -32.94
CA ALA A 453 -27.11 -32.73 -32.78
C ALA A 453 -27.03 -33.46 -34.12
N GLU A 454 -27.81 -33.06 -35.13
CA GLU A 454 -27.69 -33.54 -36.50
C GLU A 454 -26.34 -33.18 -37.14
N ALA A 455 -25.85 -31.95 -36.95
CA ALA A 455 -24.53 -31.54 -37.45
C ALA A 455 -23.38 -32.32 -36.80
N VAL A 456 -23.47 -32.55 -35.48
CA VAL A 456 -22.52 -33.37 -34.72
C VAL A 456 -22.56 -34.83 -35.18
N GLU A 457 -23.75 -35.38 -35.41
CA GLU A 457 -23.89 -36.77 -35.87
C GLU A 457 -23.30 -36.98 -37.27
N ARG A 458 -23.50 -36.04 -38.20
CA ARG A 458 -22.86 -36.07 -39.54
C ARG A 458 -21.34 -36.13 -39.45
N GLU A 459 -20.73 -35.22 -38.69
CA GLU A 459 -19.26 -35.18 -38.59
C GLU A 459 -18.72 -36.36 -37.76
N ARG A 460 -19.46 -36.87 -36.77
CA ARG A 460 -19.08 -38.09 -36.04
C ARG A 460 -19.00 -39.31 -36.95
N VAL A 461 -19.98 -39.51 -37.83
CA VAL A 461 -19.94 -40.62 -38.81
C VAL A 461 -18.72 -40.48 -39.72
N ARG A 462 -18.51 -39.29 -40.30
CA ARG A 462 -17.40 -38.98 -41.21
C ARG A 462 -16.01 -39.08 -40.55
N ALA A 463 -15.87 -38.63 -39.30
CA ALA A 463 -14.64 -38.75 -38.53
C ALA A 463 -14.36 -40.21 -38.13
N GLY A 464 -15.41 -41.03 -37.93
CA GLY A 464 -15.30 -42.47 -37.69
C GLY A 464 -14.61 -43.24 -38.82
N GLU A 465 -14.74 -42.79 -40.07
CA GLU A 465 -14.08 -43.40 -41.24
C GLU A 465 -12.55 -43.29 -41.20
N LYS A 466 -12.00 -42.42 -40.36
CA LYS A 466 -10.55 -42.19 -40.20
C LYS A 466 -9.89 -43.19 -39.23
N PHE A 467 -10.66 -44.07 -38.58
CA PHE A 467 -10.15 -45.05 -37.62
C PHE A 467 -10.16 -46.49 -38.19
N PRO A 468 -9.16 -47.33 -37.86
CA PRO A 468 -9.21 -48.77 -38.14
C PRO A 468 -10.39 -49.44 -37.43
N ASP A 469 -10.94 -50.52 -38.01
CA ASP A 469 -12.25 -51.09 -37.66
C ASP A 469 -12.46 -51.33 -36.15
N GLU A 470 -11.51 -51.94 -35.44
CA GLU A 470 -11.61 -52.19 -33.99
C GLU A 470 -11.75 -50.91 -33.14
N ARG A 471 -11.16 -49.79 -33.60
CA ARG A 471 -11.28 -48.47 -32.93
C ARG A 471 -12.44 -47.64 -33.46
N ARG A 472 -12.86 -47.87 -34.71
CA ARG A 472 -14.02 -47.24 -35.34
C ARG A 472 -15.31 -47.60 -34.59
N ASP A 473 -15.50 -48.88 -34.28
CA ASP A 473 -16.66 -49.35 -33.52
C ASP A 473 -16.72 -48.80 -32.07
N TYR A 474 -15.57 -48.49 -31.48
CA TYR A 474 -15.51 -47.81 -30.18
C TYR A 474 -15.81 -46.31 -30.31
N TYR A 475 -15.22 -45.64 -31.31
CA TYR A 475 -15.46 -44.23 -31.61
C TYR A 475 -16.95 -43.96 -31.94
N LEU A 476 -17.58 -44.84 -32.74
CA LEU A 476 -19.01 -44.78 -33.07
C LEU A 476 -19.94 -45.20 -31.90
N ARG A 477 -19.39 -45.63 -30.76
CA ARG A 477 -20.12 -45.79 -29.48
C ARG A 477 -20.01 -44.58 -28.55
N LEU A 478 -19.22 -43.56 -28.91
CA LEU A 478 -19.22 -42.28 -28.19
C LEU A 478 -20.54 -41.55 -28.45
N LYS A 479 -21.35 -41.44 -27.40
CA LYS A 479 -22.70 -40.87 -27.43
C LYS A 479 -22.74 -39.39 -27.83
N VAL A 480 -23.66 -39.06 -28.73
CA VAL A 480 -24.09 -37.69 -29.11
C VAL A 480 -25.32 -37.26 -28.30
N GLU A 481 -26.01 -38.23 -27.72
CA GLU A 481 -27.27 -38.10 -26.98
C GLU A 481 -27.18 -37.06 -25.86
N GLY A 482 -26.00 -36.81 -25.28
CA GLY A 482 -25.78 -35.75 -24.29
C GLY A 482 -26.19 -34.34 -24.75
N LEU A 483 -26.19 -34.03 -26.05
CA LEU A 483 -26.74 -32.76 -26.58
C LEU A 483 -28.28 -32.70 -26.55
N ARG A 484 -28.93 -33.86 -26.77
CA ARG A 484 -30.40 -33.98 -26.74
C ARG A 484 -30.92 -34.08 -25.31
N GLU A 485 -30.20 -34.79 -24.44
CA GLU A 485 -30.50 -34.98 -23.02
C GLU A 485 -30.32 -33.69 -22.20
N ALA A 486 -29.22 -32.95 -22.42
CA ALA A 486 -28.89 -31.80 -21.57
C ALA A 486 -29.97 -30.70 -21.60
N PRO A 487 -30.34 -30.09 -20.44
CA PRO A 487 -31.26 -28.96 -20.38
C PRO A 487 -30.68 -27.67 -20.96
N TRP A 488 -29.34 -27.53 -21.01
CA TRP A 488 -28.64 -26.38 -21.59
C TRP A 488 -27.44 -26.84 -22.43
N THR A 489 -27.15 -26.12 -23.52
CA THR A 489 -25.85 -26.15 -24.19
C THR A 489 -25.33 -24.72 -24.31
N ILE A 490 -24.07 -24.47 -23.92
CA ILE A 490 -23.40 -23.19 -24.14
C ILE A 490 -22.47 -23.33 -25.34
N CYS A 491 -22.70 -22.54 -26.39
CA CYS A 491 -21.68 -22.34 -27.42
C CYS A 491 -20.73 -21.23 -26.94
N VAL A 492 -19.46 -21.58 -26.72
CA VAL A 492 -18.39 -20.64 -26.38
C VAL A 492 -17.66 -20.25 -27.66
N THR A 493 -17.58 -18.96 -27.95
CA THR A 493 -16.88 -18.46 -29.13
C THR A 493 -15.61 -17.71 -28.77
N ASN A 494 -14.75 -17.43 -29.76
CA ASN A 494 -13.59 -16.54 -29.65
C ASN A 494 -13.64 -15.49 -30.77
N ASP A 495 -13.68 -14.22 -30.38
CA ASP A 495 -13.61 -13.05 -31.25
C ASP A 495 -12.20 -12.46 -31.20
N SER A 496 -11.39 -12.81 -32.20
CA SER A 496 -10.00 -12.34 -32.30
C SER A 496 -9.87 -10.85 -32.63
N THR A 497 -10.97 -10.17 -32.97
CA THR A 497 -10.97 -8.73 -33.31
C THR A 497 -11.23 -7.83 -32.09
N ARG A 498 -11.65 -8.42 -30.97
CA ARG A 498 -11.95 -7.70 -29.73
C ARG A 498 -10.71 -7.04 -29.13
N GLY A 499 -10.89 -5.83 -28.61
CA GLY A 499 -9.79 -4.98 -28.13
C GLY A 499 -9.10 -4.16 -29.24
N GLY A 500 -9.51 -4.32 -30.50
CA GLY A 500 -8.99 -3.55 -31.62
C GLY A 500 -7.71 -4.15 -32.24
N PRO A 501 -7.01 -3.40 -33.12
CA PRO A 501 -5.93 -3.94 -33.94
C PRO A 501 -4.62 -4.20 -33.18
N VAL A 502 -4.51 -3.75 -31.92
CA VAL A 502 -3.28 -3.78 -31.11
C VAL A 502 -3.67 -4.15 -29.68
N VAL A 503 -3.43 -5.40 -29.28
CA VAL A 503 -3.73 -5.92 -27.93
C VAL A 503 -2.44 -6.37 -27.25
N LEU A 504 -2.22 -5.90 -26.01
CA LEU A 504 -1.02 -6.20 -25.21
C LEU A 504 -0.79 -7.70 -25.07
N GLY A 505 0.40 -8.19 -25.39
CA GLY A 505 0.77 -9.62 -25.43
C GLY A 505 0.29 -10.36 -26.69
N ARG A 506 -0.98 -10.17 -27.09
CA ARG A 506 -1.60 -10.86 -28.22
C ARG A 506 -0.98 -10.52 -29.58
N ASN A 507 -0.42 -9.32 -29.75
CA ASN A 507 0.29 -8.93 -30.97
C ASN A 507 1.57 -9.75 -31.21
N THR A 508 2.17 -10.30 -30.15
CA THR A 508 3.42 -11.07 -30.22
C THR A 508 3.15 -12.58 -30.26
N ILE A 509 2.06 -13.03 -29.63
CA ILE A 509 1.62 -14.44 -29.63
C ILE A 509 0.11 -14.46 -29.97
N PRO A 510 -0.27 -14.54 -31.26
CA PRO A 510 -1.65 -14.35 -31.71
C PRO A 510 -2.67 -15.29 -31.08
N GLU A 511 -2.27 -16.52 -30.72
CA GLU A 511 -3.12 -17.61 -30.22
C GLU A 511 -3.49 -17.46 -28.73
N THR A 512 -2.94 -16.46 -28.05
CA THR A 512 -3.20 -16.19 -26.63
C THR A 512 -4.66 -15.81 -26.35
N ASP A 513 -5.43 -15.39 -27.36
CA ASP A 513 -6.88 -15.19 -27.25
C ASP A 513 -7.64 -16.51 -27.11
N LEU A 514 -7.31 -17.51 -27.93
CA LEU A 514 -7.85 -18.85 -27.84
C LEU A 514 -7.44 -19.53 -26.52
N MET A 515 -6.21 -19.30 -26.05
CA MET A 515 -5.78 -19.75 -24.72
C MET A 515 -6.59 -19.08 -23.60
N SER A 516 -6.88 -17.78 -23.73
CA SER A 516 -7.76 -17.05 -22.79
C SER A 516 -9.17 -17.65 -22.77
N THR A 517 -9.73 -17.98 -23.93
CA THR A 517 -11.02 -18.66 -24.08
C THR A 517 -10.99 -20.07 -23.47
N ALA A 518 -9.89 -20.82 -23.61
CA ALA A 518 -9.73 -22.11 -22.96
C ALA A 518 -9.71 -22.01 -21.43
N CYS A 519 -9.06 -21.00 -20.86
CA CYS A 519 -9.08 -20.72 -19.42
C CYS A 519 -10.49 -20.39 -18.91
N ALA A 520 -11.27 -19.61 -19.67
CA ALA A 520 -12.69 -19.36 -19.36
C ALA A 520 -13.51 -20.66 -19.32
N ILE A 521 -13.30 -21.58 -20.27
CA ILE A 521 -14.01 -22.87 -20.31
C ILE A 521 -13.61 -23.77 -19.12
N GLU A 522 -12.33 -23.80 -18.74
CA GLU A 522 -11.88 -24.55 -17.56
C GLU A 522 -12.51 -24.00 -16.27
N ASN A 523 -12.59 -22.69 -16.09
CA ASN A 523 -13.29 -22.07 -14.97
C ASN A 523 -14.78 -22.48 -14.92
N MET A 524 -15.47 -22.51 -16.08
CA MET A 524 -16.84 -23.02 -16.16
C MET A 524 -16.93 -24.47 -15.68
N TRP A 525 -15.95 -25.32 -16.00
CA TRP A 525 -15.93 -26.73 -15.59
C TRP A 525 -15.75 -26.91 -14.09
N LEU A 526 -14.86 -26.11 -13.49
CA LEU A 526 -14.60 -26.11 -12.05
C LEU A 526 -15.83 -25.59 -11.27
N ALA A 527 -16.43 -24.49 -11.74
CA ALA A 527 -17.66 -23.95 -11.17
C ALA A 527 -18.83 -24.95 -11.28
N ALA A 528 -19.07 -25.51 -12.47
CA ALA A 528 -20.10 -26.53 -12.67
C ALA A 528 -19.91 -27.73 -11.72
N ARG A 529 -18.66 -28.22 -11.58
CA ARG A 529 -18.36 -29.34 -10.68
C ARG A 529 -18.64 -29.01 -9.21
N ALA A 530 -18.35 -27.79 -8.77
CA ALA A 530 -18.63 -27.31 -7.42
C ALA A 530 -20.13 -27.12 -7.16
N GLU A 531 -20.88 -26.64 -8.15
CA GLU A 531 -22.35 -26.49 -8.15
C GLU A 531 -23.11 -27.84 -8.26
N GLY A 532 -22.39 -28.96 -8.41
CA GLY A 532 -22.98 -30.28 -8.62
C GLY A 532 -23.54 -30.53 -10.03
N ILE A 533 -23.23 -29.65 -10.98
CA ILE A 533 -23.66 -29.71 -12.38
C ILE A 533 -22.61 -30.48 -13.20
N GLY A 534 -23.08 -31.43 -14.01
CA GLY A 534 -22.27 -32.07 -15.02
C GLY A 534 -22.06 -31.14 -16.22
N MET A 535 -20.84 -31.12 -16.75
CA MET A 535 -20.53 -30.44 -18.01
C MET A 535 -19.78 -31.39 -18.94
N GLY A 536 -20.12 -31.38 -20.23
CA GLY A 536 -19.49 -32.21 -21.26
C GLY A 536 -19.12 -31.40 -22.49
N TRP A 537 -17.97 -31.69 -23.09
CA TRP A 537 -17.48 -30.99 -24.28
C TRP A 537 -17.75 -31.83 -25.54
N VAL A 538 -18.54 -31.29 -26.46
CA VAL A 538 -18.71 -31.86 -27.81
C VAL A 538 -17.70 -31.22 -28.77
N SER A 539 -16.88 -32.03 -29.42
CA SER A 539 -15.78 -31.60 -30.30
C SER A 539 -15.82 -32.22 -31.70
N MET A 540 -16.98 -32.77 -32.08
CA MET A 540 -17.19 -33.55 -33.30
C MET A 540 -18.19 -32.81 -34.20
N TYR A 541 -17.84 -31.61 -34.67
CA TYR A 541 -18.68 -30.80 -35.56
C TYR A 541 -17.84 -29.96 -36.52
N GLU A 542 -18.39 -29.66 -37.69
CA GLU A 542 -17.87 -28.61 -38.57
C GLU A 542 -18.29 -27.24 -38.04
N LYS A 543 -17.34 -26.30 -37.93
CA LYS A 543 -17.60 -25.00 -37.29
C LYS A 543 -18.59 -24.14 -38.07
N ASP A 544 -18.63 -24.27 -39.41
CA ASP A 544 -19.52 -23.49 -40.26
C ASP A 544 -20.99 -23.90 -40.13
N ASP A 545 -21.27 -25.18 -39.86
CA ASP A 545 -22.63 -25.63 -39.51
C ASP A 545 -23.10 -24.92 -38.23
N VAL A 546 -22.26 -24.86 -37.19
CA VAL A 546 -22.58 -24.16 -35.93
C VAL A 546 -22.74 -22.66 -36.16
N ARG A 547 -21.91 -22.04 -37.02
CA ARG A 547 -22.07 -20.62 -37.40
C ARG A 547 -23.42 -20.36 -38.07
N ALA A 548 -23.79 -21.19 -39.04
CA ALA A 548 -25.06 -21.06 -39.77
C ALA A 548 -26.28 -21.30 -38.87
N ILE A 549 -26.23 -22.29 -37.97
CA ILE A 549 -27.33 -22.64 -37.07
C ILE A 549 -27.60 -21.55 -36.01
N LEU A 550 -26.54 -20.91 -35.51
CA LEU A 550 -26.58 -19.91 -34.42
C LEU A 550 -26.46 -18.45 -34.87
N GLY A 551 -26.21 -18.19 -36.15
CA GLY A 551 -26.01 -16.82 -36.69
C GLY A 551 -24.70 -16.17 -36.26
N ILE A 552 -23.64 -16.96 -36.02
CA ILE A 552 -22.34 -16.45 -35.57
C ILE A 552 -21.59 -15.82 -36.77
N PRO A 553 -21.04 -14.59 -36.65
CA PRO A 553 -20.28 -13.95 -37.73
C PRO A 553 -19.06 -14.77 -38.19
N ALA A 554 -18.72 -14.69 -39.48
CA ALA A 554 -17.63 -15.49 -40.06
C ALA A 554 -16.24 -15.27 -39.41
N HIS A 555 -15.97 -14.08 -38.86
CA HIS A 555 -14.72 -13.76 -38.16
C HIS A 555 -14.68 -14.27 -36.70
N VAL A 556 -15.82 -14.73 -36.17
CA VAL A 556 -15.93 -15.28 -34.81
C VAL A 556 -15.82 -16.81 -34.91
N ASP A 557 -15.03 -17.40 -34.02
CA ASP A 557 -14.76 -18.83 -34.02
C ASP A 557 -15.58 -19.58 -32.96
N PRO A 558 -16.44 -20.56 -33.32
CA PRO A 558 -17.08 -21.45 -32.35
C PRO A 558 -16.04 -22.43 -31.76
N VAL A 559 -15.56 -22.14 -30.56
CA VAL A 559 -14.48 -22.90 -29.89
C VAL A 559 -15.02 -24.17 -29.23
N ALA A 560 -16.16 -24.10 -28.56
CA ALA A 560 -16.72 -25.23 -27.83
C ALA A 560 -18.26 -25.26 -27.84
N LEU A 561 -18.81 -26.46 -27.84
CA LEU A 561 -20.20 -26.74 -27.44
C LEU A 561 -20.17 -27.49 -26.11
N LEU A 562 -20.67 -26.85 -25.06
CA LEU A 562 -20.65 -27.37 -23.69
C LEU A 562 -22.07 -27.73 -23.24
N SER A 563 -22.37 -29.02 -23.10
CA SER A 563 -23.64 -29.50 -22.55
C SER A 563 -23.62 -29.41 -21.02
N LEU A 564 -24.65 -28.82 -20.40
CA LEU A 564 -24.79 -28.68 -18.95
C LEU A 564 -26.09 -29.30 -18.44
N GLY A 565 -26.01 -30.08 -17.36
CA GLY A 565 -27.17 -30.72 -16.72
C GLY A 565 -26.80 -31.44 -15.42
N TYR A 566 -27.79 -31.87 -14.65
CA TYR A 566 -27.54 -32.84 -13.58
C TYR A 566 -27.15 -34.20 -14.18
N THR A 567 -26.34 -34.99 -13.47
CA THR A 567 -25.88 -36.32 -13.90
C THR A 567 -26.12 -37.34 -12.79
N PRO A 568 -26.50 -38.60 -13.09
CA PRO A 568 -26.74 -39.61 -12.07
C PRO A 568 -25.49 -39.95 -11.23
N HIS A 569 -24.29 -39.76 -11.77
CA HIS A 569 -23.04 -39.89 -11.03
C HIS A 569 -21.91 -39.07 -11.69
N PHE A 570 -20.93 -38.65 -10.89
CA PHE A 570 -19.62 -38.24 -11.38
C PHE A 570 -18.67 -39.43 -11.27
N ALA A 571 -18.07 -39.87 -12.38
CA ALA A 571 -17.16 -41.01 -12.37
C ALA A 571 -15.83 -40.67 -11.67
N ASP A 572 -15.28 -41.62 -10.90
CA ASP A 572 -14.04 -41.42 -10.14
C ASP A 572 -12.80 -41.23 -11.02
N GLU A 573 -12.84 -41.64 -12.29
CA GLU A 573 -11.74 -41.52 -13.25
C GLU A 573 -12.23 -41.09 -14.66
N PRO A 574 -11.34 -40.59 -15.54
CA PRO A 574 -11.70 -40.23 -16.91
C PRO A 574 -12.16 -41.44 -17.74
N ILE A 575 -13.23 -41.27 -18.53
CA ILE A 575 -13.83 -42.38 -19.30
C ILE A 575 -12.83 -43.08 -20.23
N LEU A 576 -11.94 -42.33 -20.90
CA LEU A 576 -10.92 -42.89 -21.79
C LEU A 576 -9.80 -43.66 -21.06
N GLN A 577 -9.59 -43.40 -19.77
CA GLN A 577 -8.66 -44.16 -18.95
C GLN A 577 -9.34 -45.47 -18.48
N ARG A 578 -10.58 -45.37 -17.96
CA ARG A 578 -11.40 -46.50 -17.52
C ARG A 578 -11.60 -47.60 -18.58
N VAL A 579 -11.69 -47.21 -19.85
CA VAL A 579 -11.87 -48.14 -20.99
C VAL A 579 -10.55 -48.58 -21.62
N GLY A 580 -9.39 -48.22 -21.05
CA GLY A 580 -8.07 -48.59 -21.57
C GLY A 580 -7.68 -47.90 -22.89
N TRP A 581 -8.34 -46.80 -23.28
CA TRP A 581 -8.01 -46.08 -24.52
C TRP A 581 -6.68 -45.32 -24.41
N ARG A 582 -6.45 -44.64 -23.29
CA ARG A 582 -5.17 -44.01 -22.95
C ARG A 582 -5.08 -43.69 -21.47
N GLU A 583 -3.93 -43.94 -20.87
CA GLU A 583 -3.62 -43.55 -19.48
C GLU A 583 -3.09 -42.11 -19.41
N ARG A 584 -3.18 -41.51 -18.21
CA ARG A 584 -2.56 -40.22 -17.91
C ARG A 584 -1.05 -40.36 -17.99
N ILE A 585 -0.39 -39.48 -18.76
CA ILE A 585 1.08 -39.41 -18.81
C ILE A 585 1.59 -39.06 -17.41
N ASP A 586 2.63 -39.76 -16.97
CA ASP A 586 3.31 -39.45 -15.71
C ASP A 586 3.87 -38.02 -15.71
N ILE A 587 3.74 -37.32 -14.59
CA ILE A 587 4.09 -35.89 -14.50
C ILE A 587 5.60 -35.66 -14.70
N GLY A 588 6.45 -36.59 -14.27
CA GLY A 588 7.90 -36.53 -14.46
C GLY A 588 8.37 -36.69 -15.92
N GLN A 589 7.48 -37.12 -16.83
CA GLN A 589 7.76 -37.17 -18.27
C GLN A 589 7.50 -35.84 -18.98
N ILE A 590 6.81 -34.90 -18.33
CA ILE A 590 6.34 -33.64 -18.94
C ILE A 590 6.79 -32.38 -18.21
N ILE A 591 7.59 -32.49 -17.13
CA ILE A 591 8.30 -31.34 -16.55
C ILE A 591 9.78 -31.38 -16.96
N PHE A 592 10.26 -30.23 -17.42
CA PHE A 592 11.64 -30.01 -17.83
C PHE A 592 12.21 -28.82 -17.05
N LEU A 593 13.42 -28.97 -16.51
CA LEU A 593 14.10 -27.96 -15.70
C LEU A 593 15.09 -27.17 -16.58
N ASP A 594 14.95 -25.85 -16.62
CA ASP A 594 15.78 -24.88 -17.37
C ASP A 594 15.84 -25.05 -18.91
N GLY A 595 15.42 -26.19 -19.48
CA GLY A 595 15.45 -26.41 -20.93
C GLY A 595 14.83 -27.75 -21.38
N TRP A 596 14.35 -27.76 -22.63
CA TRP A 596 13.48 -28.79 -23.23
C TRP A 596 13.98 -30.25 -23.16
N ALA A 597 15.29 -30.49 -23.06
CA ALA A 597 15.86 -31.84 -23.00
C ALA A 597 16.17 -32.32 -21.57
N ARG A 598 16.02 -31.46 -20.56
CA ARG A 598 16.40 -31.73 -19.17
C ARG A 598 15.16 -32.10 -18.36
N THR A 599 14.68 -33.33 -18.53
CA THR A 599 13.55 -33.86 -17.73
C THR A 599 13.85 -33.73 -16.24
N TRP A 600 12.91 -33.21 -15.47
CA TRP A 600 13.05 -33.11 -14.02
C TRP A 600 12.89 -34.50 -13.38
N LYS A 601 14.02 -35.17 -13.16
CA LYS A 601 14.08 -36.47 -12.48
C LYS A 601 14.87 -36.34 -11.19
N GLU A 602 14.35 -36.99 -10.15
CA GLU A 602 14.92 -37.21 -8.80
C GLU A 602 14.58 -36.25 -7.64
N GLU A 603 13.84 -35.15 -7.85
CA GLU A 603 13.40 -34.27 -6.73
C GLU A 603 11.94 -34.49 -6.26
N LEU A 604 11.23 -35.47 -6.83
CA LEU A 604 9.84 -35.83 -6.49
C LEU A 604 9.73 -37.29 -6.03
N LYS A 605 10.33 -37.61 -4.88
CA LYS A 605 10.14 -38.88 -4.14
C LYS A 605 9.46 -38.63 -2.80
#